data_AF-A0A0D2M151-F1
#
_entry.id   AF-A0A0D2M151-F1
#
_cell.length_a   1.000
_cell.length_b   1.000
_cell.length_c   1.000
_cell.angle_alpha   90.00
_cell.angle_beta   90.00
_cell.angle_gamma   90.00
#
_symmetry.space_group_name_H-M   'P 1'
#
loop_
_entity.id
_entity.type
_entity.pdbx_description
1 polymer ?
#
loop_
_entity_poly.entity_id
_entity_poly.type
_entity_poly.pdbx_seq_one_letter_code
_entity_poly.pdbx_strand_id
1 'polypeptide(L)'
;MGCSVVAFEPVPLFRAFFEYNLARNRVEARVQIRPTVAVAYPGRDNYTVVVPQRGIWGTAGIDGANIDEHIDNQGAYQRINVTGESLDAVLGDRHVDMLKVDVEGYEPDVMAGAQQLLSRQLIDNIVMEYSPHVYEKGRRWDDMPRTPTMLLDLIAANFTVAQIRSRGGEEDVASWSQPLGLLPQVTRENLRYDLADTRLMSSEGMVWAREPCEAMLQQGLIVDGMPERFHPKSFRGVISFNTNVWASRLARLTPHLRGPPVGMLPADVSVTDSWFYPKDRESDMAIGGRSCEGLRATAKADKMAEKERAALLVSHHCRCAPELPCRKAEETADQCARAGEIPFED
;
A
#
# COMPACT_ATOMS: atom_id res chain seq x y z
N MET A 1 2.72 -26.86 -15.57
CA MET A 1 3.52 -25.62 -15.39
C MET A 1 4.56 -25.56 -16.51
N GLY A 2 4.66 -24.45 -17.26
CA GLY A 2 5.47 -24.39 -18.48
C GLY A 2 5.92 -23.01 -18.97
N CYS A 3 5.64 -21.93 -18.23
CA CYS A 3 6.05 -20.57 -18.63
C CYS A 3 7.57 -20.39 -18.46
N SER A 4 8.17 -19.53 -19.30
CA SER A 4 9.51 -18.99 -19.07
C SER A 4 9.43 -17.81 -18.10
N VAL A 5 10.44 -17.63 -17.25
CA VAL A 5 10.53 -16.52 -16.30
C VAL A 5 11.74 -15.65 -16.66
N VAL A 6 11.55 -14.34 -16.64
CA VAL A 6 12.63 -13.35 -16.60
C VAL A 6 12.57 -12.69 -15.23
N ALA A 7 13.63 -12.80 -14.46
CA ALA A 7 13.73 -12.23 -13.11
C ALA A 7 14.86 -11.21 -13.04
N PHE A 8 14.67 -10.17 -12.24
CA PHE A 8 15.67 -9.14 -11.97
C PHE A 8 16.08 -9.27 -10.50
N GLU A 9 17.36 -9.53 -10.25
CA GLU A 9 17.91 -9.65 -8.90
C GLU A 9 19.34 -9.06 -8.86
N PRO A 10 19.48 -7.79 -8.47
CA PRO A 10 20.76 -7.10 -8.47
C PRO A 10 21.69 -7.57 -7.34
N VAL A 11 21.15 -8.07 -6.21
CA VAL A 11 21.93 -8.43 -5.03
C VAL A 11 22.59 -9.80 -5.24
N PRO A 12 23.94 -9.89 -5.33
CA PRO A 12 24.63 -11.15 -5.65
C PRO A 12 24.32 -12.29 -4.68
N LEU A 13 24.16 -11.99 -3.38
CA LEU A 13 23.82 -12.99 -2.38
C LEU A 13 22.41 -13.58 -2.61
N PHE A 14 21.42 -12.72 -2.86
CA PHE A 14 20.04 -13.16 -3.12
C PHE A 14 19.95 -13.94 -4.44
N ARG A 15 20.67 -13.46 -5.47
CA ARG A 15 20.81 -14.17 -6.74
C ARG A 15 21.43 -15.56 -6.56
N ALA A 16 22.48 -15.70 -5.75
CA ALA A 16 23.10 -17.00 -5.51
C ALA A 16 22.12 -18.01 -4.87
N PHE A 17 21.29 -17.55 -3.91
CA PHE A 17 20.22 -18.39 -3.35
C PHE A 17 19.14 -18.71 -4.39
N PHE A 18 18.79 -17.78 -5.25
CA PHE A 18 17.85 -18.01 -6.34
C PHE A 18 18.39 -19.07 -7.32
N GLU A 19 19.61 -18.90 -7.82
CA GLU A 19 20.29 -19.86 -8.70
C GLU A 19 20.40 -21.25 -8.07
N TYR A 20 20.74 -21.33 -6.77
CA TYR A 20 20.75 -22.58 -6.03
C TYR A 20 19.36 -23.24 -6.00
N ASN A 21 18.29 -22.48 -5.78
CA ASN A 21 16.93 -22.99 -5.81
C ASN A 21 16.53 -23.48 -7.21
N LEU A 22 16.91 -22.77 -8.27
CA LEU A 22 16.68 -23.22 -9.64
C LEU A 22 17.39 -24.54 -9.92
N ALA A 23 18.67 -24.64 -9.53
CA ALA A 23 19.48 -25.85 -9.72
C ALA A 23 18.92 -27.05 -8.97
N ARG A 24 18.50 -26.84 -7.72
CA ARG A 24 17.88 -27.88 -6.90
C ARG A 24 16.58 -28.42 -7.50
N ASN A 25 15.83 -27.58 -8.20
CA ASN A 25 14.54 -27.93 -8.80
C ASN A 25 14.62 -28.28 -10.30
N ARG A 26 15.81 -28.20 -10.92
CA ARG A 26 16.07 -28.52 -12.34
C ARG A 26 15.21 -27.70 -13.32
N VAL A 27 15.07 -26.40 -13.06
CA VAL A 27 14.26 -25.47 -13.87
C VAL A 27 15.07 -24.30 -14.44
N GLU A 28 16.40 -24.37 -14.41
CA GLU A 28 17.33 -23.33 -14.86
C GLU A 28 17.07 -22.93 -16.33
N ALA A 29 16.79 -23.91 -17.20
CA ALA A 29 16.48 -23.66 -18.61
C ALA A 29 15.20 -22.86 -18.85
N ARG A 30 14.38 -22.64 -17.82
CA ARG A 30 13.12 -21.87 -17.88
C ARG A 30 13.24 -20.48 -17.28
N VAL A 31 14.33 -20.17 -16.57
CA VAL A 31 14.45 -18.93 -15.81
C VAL A 31 15.73 -18.20 -16.21
N GLN A 32 15.56 -16.99 -16.71
CA GLN A 32 16.66 -16.05 -16.95
C GLN A 32 16.73 -15.07 -15.78
N ILE A 33 17.81 -15.12 -15.00
CA ILE A 33 18.07 -14.12 -13.95
C ILE A 33 18.95 -13.02 -14.53
N ARG A 34 18.54 -11.76 -14.34
CA ARG A 34 19.25 -10.56 -14.77
C ARG A 34 19.85 -9.87 -13.53
N PRO A 35 21.17 -9.62 -13.52
CA PRO A 35 21.87 -9.02 -12.38
C PRO A 35 21.73 -7.48 -12.37
N THR A 36 20.55 -6.96 -12.68
CA THR A 36 20.26 -5.55 -12.93
C THR A 36 19.01 -5.13 -12.18
N VAL A 37 18.74 -3.83 -12.09
CA VAL A 37 17.46 -3.29 -11.61
C VAL A 37 16.52 -3.02 -12.77
N ALA A 38 15.23 -3.29 -12.59
CA ALA A 38 14.19 -2.89 -13.55
C ALA A 38 13.78 -1.43 -13.29
N VAL A 39 13.90 -0.55 -14.29
CA VAL A 39 13.70 0.91 -14.14
C VAL A 39 13.15 1.56 -15.41
N ALA A 40 12.65 2.79 -15.29
CA ALA A 40 12.11 3.57 -16.41
C ALA A 40 13.18 4.07 -17.39
N TYR A 41 14.31 4.56 -16.86
CA TYR A 41 15.34 5.28 -17.62
C TYR A 41 16.65 4.49 -17.64
N PRO A 42 16.80 3.48 -18.51
CA PRO A 42 18.06 2.78 -18.69
C PRO A 42 19.10 3.78 -19.22
N GLY A 43 20.32 3.76 -18.66
CA GLY A 43 21.41 4.66 -19.08
C GLY A 43 21.82 5.71 -18.05
N ARG A 44 21.19 5.77 -16.87
CA ARG A 44 21.84 6.38 -15.69
C ARG A 44 23.11 5.57 -15.39
N ASP A 45 24.26 6.24 -15.25
CA ASP A 45 25.58 5.58 -15.20
C ASP A 45 25.61 4.37 -14.27
N ASN A 46 25.03 4.48 -13.06
CA ASN A 46 24.75 3.37 -12.17
C ASN A 46 23.63 3.71 -11.17
N TYR A 47 22.95 2.67 -10.69
CA TYR A 47 22.11 2.69 -9.48
C TYR A 47 22.90 2.08 -8.32
N THR A 48 22.79 2.66 -7.13
CA THR A 48 23.37 2.05 -5.93
C THR A 48 22.28 1.31 -5.17
N VAL A 49 22.37 -0.01 -5.11
CA VAL A 49 21.53 -0.82 -4.21
C VAL A 49 22.23 -0.91 -2.85
N VAL A 50 21.52 -0.53 -1.80
CA VAL A 50 22.01 -0.63 -0.42
C VAL A 50 21.36 -1.85 0.22
N VAL A 51 22.18 -2.71 0.81
CA VAL A 51 21.76 -4.02 1.34
C VAL A 51 22.13 -4.12 2.82
N PRO A 52 21.18 -4.49 3.71
CA PRO A 52 21.48 -4.74 5.11
C PRO A 52 22.31 -6.01 5.28
N GLN A 53 23.28 -6.00 6.19
CA GLN A 53 24.07 -7.18 6.57
C GLN A 53 23.32 -8.07 7.58
N ARG A 54 22.39 -7.50 8.34
CA ARG A 54 21.60 -8.18 9.38
C ARG A 54 20.19 -7.58 9.42
N GLY A 55 19.24 -8.34 9.97
CA GLY A 55 17.87 -7.88 10.18
C GLY A 55 16.96 -8.26 9.01
N ILE A 56 16.16 -7.31 8.54
CA ILE A 56 15.16 -7.55 7.50
C ILE A 56 15.82 -7.41 6.13
N TRP A 57 16.31 -8.51 5.57
CA TRP A 57 16.99 -8.51 4.26
C TRP A 57 16.12 -8.02 3.10
N GLY A 58 14.79 -8.10 3.23
CA GLY A 58 13.84 -7.53 2.26
C GLY A 58 13.98 -6.01 2.11
N THR A 59 14.54 -5.31 3.10
CA THR A 59 14.71 -3.84 3.02
C THR A 59 15.81 -3.35 2.07
N ALA A 60 16.46 -4.26 1.33
CA ALA A 60 17.41 -3.89 0.30
C ALA A 60 16.72 -3.02 -0.77
N GLY A 61 17.28 -1.86 -1.06
CA GLY A 61 16.63 -0.88 -1.93
C GLY A 61 17.60 0.07 -2.63
N ILE A 62 17.15 0.69 -3.71
CA ILE A 62 17.93 1.69 -4.43
C ILE A 62 18.12 2.92 -3.53
N ASP A 63 19.37 3.39 -3.49
CA ASP A 63 19.88 4.50 -2.70
C ASP A 63 19.61 4.35 -1.19
N GLY A 64 19.22 3.15 -0.74
CA GLY A 64 18.86 2.86 0.65
C GLY A 64 17.47 3.36 1.07
N ALA A 65 16.59 3.66 0.11
CA ALA A 65 15.29 4.28 0.37
C ALA A 65 14.41 3.48 1.36
N ASN A 66 14.56 2.15 1.42
CA ASN A 66 13.77 1.29 2.29
C ASN A 66 14.50 0.79 3.56
N ILE A 67 15.79 1.13 3.72
CA ILE A 67 16.60 0.65 4.86
C ILE A 67 15.99 1.10 6.19
N ASP A 68 15.84 0.16 7.12
CA ASP A 68 15.39 0.45 8.49
C ASP A 68 16.58 0.79 9.40
N GLU A 69 16.80 2.08 9.61
CA GLU A 69 17.88 2.60 10.45
C GLU A 69 17.69 2.30 11.95
N HIS A 70 16.50 1.86 12.38
CA HIS A 70 16.25 1.46 13.76
C HIS A 70 16.77 0.05 14.07
N ILE A 71 17.12 -0.73 13.05
CA ILE A 71 17.68 -2.06 13.20
C ILE A 71 19.20 -1.98 13.11
N ASP A 72 19.90 -2.46 14.13
CA ASP A 72 21.36 -2.51 14.13
C ASP A 72 21.89 -3.43 13.01
N ASN A 73 22.56 -2.81 12.05
CA ASN A 73 23.16 -3.47 10.89
C ASN A 73 24.48 -4.21 11.22
N GLN A 74 25.06 -4.00 12.42
CA GLN A 74 26.33 -4.60 12.86
C GLN A 74 27.51 -4.39 11.90
N GLY A 75 27.56 -3.21 11.28
CA GLY A 75 28.60 -2.85 10.31
C GLY A 75 28.10 -1.83 9.29
N ALA A 76 28.92 -1.53 8.29
CA ALA A 76 28.52 -0.68 7.18
C ALA A 76 27.55 -1.41 6.25
N TYR A 77 26.52 -0.75 5.75
CA TYR A 77 25.66 -1.33 4.71
C TYR A 77 26.49 -1.73 3.48
N GLN A 78 26.16 -2.87 2.88
CA GLN A 78 26.75 -3.23 1.60
C GLN A 78 26.14 -2.32 0.52
N ARG A 79 26.99 -1.74 -0.34
CA ARG A 79 26.57 -0.89 -1.45
C ARG A 79 27.01 -1.53 -2.74
N ILE A 80 26.09 -1.71 -3.67
CA ILE A 80 26.30 -2.44 -4.92
C ILE A 80 25.91 -1.52 -6.05
N ASN A 81 26.85 -1.22 -6.94
CA ASN A 81 26.56 -0.46 -8.14
C ASN A 81 26.09 -1.42 -9.23
N VAL A 82 24.91 -1.15 -9.78
CA VAL A 82 24.28 -1.96 -10.81
C VAL A 82 23.74 -1.08 -11.92
N THR A 83 23.66 -1.63 -13.12
CA THR A 83 22.99 -0.97 -14.24
C THR A 83 21.48 -1.18 -14.16
N GLY A 84 20.75 -0.28 -14.80
CA GLY A 84 19.30 -0.37 -14.93
C GLY A 84 18.86 -0.78 -16.34
N GLU A 85 17.78 -1.54 -16.41
CA GLU A 85 17.15 -1.97 -17.66
C GLU A 85 15.64 -1.71 -17.61
N SER A 86 15.04 -1.31 -18.73
CA SER A 86 13.57 -1.22 -18.81
C SER A 86 12.98 -2.56 -19.21
N LEU A 87 11.76 -2.84 -18.73
CA LEU A 87 11.02 -4.04 -19.10
C LEU A 87 10.71 -4.06 -20.60
N ASP A 88 10.40 -2.92 -21.19
CA ASP A 88 10.19 -2.77 -22.64
C ASP A 88 11.41 -3.21 -23.45
N ALA A 89 12.64 -2.80 -23.04
CA ALA A 89 13.86 -3.17 -23.75
C ALA A 89 14.19 -4.67 -23.63
N VAL A 90 13.93 -5.27 -22.47
CA VAL A 90 14.26 -6.68 -22.19
C VAL A 90 13.24 -7.63 -22.82
N LEU A 91 11.95 -7.28 -22.78
CA LEU A 91 10.88 -8.17 -23.21
C LEU A 91 10.41 -7.90 -24.64
N GLY A 92 10.58 -6.67 -25.14
CA GLY A 92 10.15 -6.26 -26.47
C GLY A 92 8.65 -6.53 -26.69
N ASP A 93 8.34 -7.37 -27.67
CA ASP A 93 6.96 -7.69 -28.08
C ASP A 93 6.41 -8.95 -27.40
N ARG A 94 7.14 -9.52 -26.44
CA ARG A 94 6.73 -10.74 -25.75
C ARG A 94 5.51 -10.48 -24.88
N HIS A 95 4.50 -11.32 -25.03
CA HIS A 95 3.38 -11.36 -24.11
C HIS A 95 3.82 -11.89 -22.73
N VAL A 96 3.23 -11.32 -21.68
CA VAL A 96 3.53 -11.56 -20.27
C VAL A 96 2.24 -11.96 -19.56
N ASP A 97 2.12 -13.24 -19.23
CA ASP A 97 0.98 -13.78 -18.49
C ASP A 97 0.84 -13.14 -17.09
N MET A 98 1.98 -12.85 -16.46
CA MET A 98 2.07 -12.39 -15.07
C MET A 98 3.35 -11.57 -14.85
N LEU A 99 3.19 -10.35 -14.33
CA LEU A 99 4.28 -9.51 -13.84
C LEU A 99 4.18 -9.41 -12.31
N LYS A 100 5.19 -9.90 -11.59
CA LYS A 100 5.32 -9.69 -10.13
C LYS A 100 6.27 -8.54 -9.87
N VAL A 101 5.86 -7.56 -9.06
CA VAL A 101 6.69 -6.40 -8.72
C VAL A 101 6.73 -6.18 -7.21
N ASP A 102 7.93 -6.09 -6.67
CA ASP A 102 8.18 -5.97 -5.24
C ASP A 102 9.62 -5.47 -5.16
N VAL A 103 9.73 -4.16 -5.23
CA VAL A 103 10.99 -3.44 -5.43
C VAL A 103 11.11 -2.30 -4.43
N GLU A 104 10.38 -2.43 -3.32
CA GLU A 104 10.52 -1.61 -2.14
C GLU A 104 10.43 -0.11 -2.46
N GLY A 105 9.33 0.31 -3.10
CA GLY A 105 9.02 1.71 -3.40
C GLY A 105 9.46 2.18 -4.79
N TYR A 106 10.10 1.33 -5.59
CA TYR A 106 10.44 1.61 -6.99
C TYR A 106 9.37 1.12 -7.99
N GLU A 107 8.20 0.70 -7.53
CA GLU A 107 7.14 0.18 -8.39
C GLU A 107 6.74 1.16 -9.50
N PRO A 108 6.61 2.49 -9.24
CA PRO A 108 6.32 3.45 -10.31
C PRO A 108 7.38 3.47 -11.41
N ASP A 109 8.67 3.31 -11.07
CA ASP A 109 9.76 3.24 -12.04
C ASP A 109 9.70 1.96 -12.88
N VAL A 110 9.38 0.81 -12.27
CA VAL A 110 9.21 -0.45 -12.99
C VAL A 110 8.05 -0.37 -13.97
N MET A 111 6.91 0.19 -13.55
CA MET A 111 5.74 0.37 -14.41
C MET A 111 6.02 1.35 -15.56
N ALA A 112 6.71 2.46 -15.28
CA ALA A 112 7.13 3.41 -16.31
C ALA A 112 8.12 2.78 -17.32
N GLY A 113 8.98 1.84 -16.87
CA GLY A 113 9.83 1.04 -17.75
C GLY A 113 9.10 -0.03 -18.57
N ALA A 114 7.79 -0.21 -18.38
CA ALA A 114 6.93 -1.15 -19.10
C ALA A 114 5.85 -0.44 -19.94
N GLN A 115 6.03 0.84 -20.25
CA GLN A 115 5.00 1.66 -20.89
C GLN A 115 4.55 1.09 -22.25
N GLN A 116 5.46 0.58 -23.07
CA GLN A 116 5.12 -0.03 -24.35
C GLN A 116 4.37 -1.34 -24.16
N LEU A 117 4.82 -2.20 -23.25
CA LEU A 117 4.12 -3.44 -22.89
C LEU A 117 2.69 -3.15 -22.40
N LEU A 118 2.51 -2.16 -21.52
CA LEU A 118 1.21 -1.78 -20.97
C LEU A 118 0.27 -1.21 -22.03
N SER A 119 0.76 -0.27 -22.85
CA SER A 119 -0.04 0.38 -23.91
C SER A 119 -0.43 -0.58 -25.03
N ARG A 120 0.43 -1.55 -25.35
CA ARG A 120 0.15 -2.63 -26.32
C ARG A 120 -0.61 -3.80 -25.72
N GLN A 121 -0.99 -3.71 -24.43
CA GLN A 121 -1.75 -4.73 -23.71
C GLN A 121 -1.06 -6.10 -23.70
N LEU A 122 0.27 -6.12 -23.64
CA LEU A 122 1.07 -7.34 -23.61
C LEU A 122 1.21 -7.95 -22.21
N ILE A 123 0.65 -7.32 -21.18
CA ILE A 123 0.67 -7.84 -19.79
C ILE A 123 -0.76 -8.12 -19.34
N ASP A 124 -1.04 -9.38 -18.99
CA ASP A 124 -2.38 -9.82 -18.58
C ASP A 124 -2.68 -9.56 -17.10
N ASN A 125 -1.70 -9.83 -16.24
CA ASN A 125 -1.81 -9.73 -14.79
C ASN A 125 -0.57 -9.06 -14.20
N ILE A 126 -0.80 -8.22 -13.19
CA ILE A 126 0.25 -7.62 -12.38
C ILE A 126 -0.10 -7.84 -10.92
N VAL A 127 0.79 -8.46 -10.17
CA VAL A 127 0.70 -8.53 -8.71
C VAL A 127 1.87 -7.76 -8.16
N MET A 128 1.61 -6.78 -7.32
CA MET A 128 2.69 -5.97 -6.76
C MET A 128 2.51 -5.68 -5.29
N GLU A 129 3.63 -5.52 -4.60
CA GLU A 129 3.65 -4.81 -3.34
C GLU A 129 3.50 -3.32 -3.62
N TYR A 130 2.45 -2.69 -3.08
CA TYR A 130 2.22 -1.26 -3.12
C TYR A 130 2.82 -0.62 -1.87
N SER A 131 3.92 0.12 -2.05
CA SER A 131 4.81 0.52 -0.95
C SER A 131 5.01 2.05 -0.84
N PRO A 132 3.93 2.84 -0.68
CA PRO A 132 4.01 4.31 -0.57
C PRO A 132 4.82 4.78 0.65
N HIS A 133 4.84 3.96 1.70
CA HIS A 133 5.63 4.16 2.91
C HIS A 133 7.11 4.50 2.65
N VAL A 134 7.71 3.95 1.59
CA VAL A 134 9.13 4.19 1.30
C VAL A 134 9.39 5.68 1.02
N TYR A 135 8.48 6.37 0.34
CA TYR A 135 8.56 7.81 0.14
C TYR A 135 8.33 8.58 1.44
N GLU A 136 7.41 8.11 2.27
CA GLU A 136 7.06 8.72 3.55
C GLU A 136 8.22 8.70 4.55
N LYS A 137 8.87 7.53 4.68
CA LYS A 137 10.03 7.33 5.54
C LYS A 137 11.19 8.23 5.11
N GLY A 138 11.44 8.31 3.81
CA GLY A 138 12.46 9.16 3.21
C GLY A 138 12.09 10.65 3.17
N ARG A 139 10.89 11.04 3.64
CA ARG A 139 10.35 12.40 3.55
C ARG A 139 10.38 12.97 2.12
N ARG A 140 10.20 12.10 1.13
CA ARG A 140 10.20 12.43 -0.31
C ARG A 140 8.78 12.83 -0.74
N TRP A 141 8.27 13.91 -0.15
CA TRP A 141 6.89 14.34 -0.34
C TRP A 141 6.57 14.67 -1.80
N ASP A 142 7.51 15.23 -2.55
CA ASP A 142 7.35 15.54 -3.97
C ASP A 142 7.21 14.29 -4.86
N ASP A 143 7.72 13.15 -4.39
CA ASP A 143 7.65 11.87 -5.11
C ASP A 143 6.40 11.06 -4.75
N MET A 144 5.73 11.36 -3.64
CA MET A 144 4.56 10.60 -3.18
C MET A 144 3.45 10.45 -4.24
N PRO A 145 3.10 11.47 -5.05
CA PRO A 145 2.07 11.34 -6.08
C PRO A 145 2.34 10.23 -7.11
N ARG A 146 3.59 9.77 -7.26
CA ARG A 146 3.97 8.74 -8.23
C ARG A 146 3.27 7.41 -7.97
N THR A 147 3.03 7.07 -6.71
CA THR A 147 2.40 5.80 -6.31
C THR A 147 0.91 5.70 -6.69
N PRO A 148 0.02 6.63 -6.32
CA PRO A 148 -1.36 6.61 -6.79
C PRO A 148 -1.46 6.85 -8.30
N THR A 149 -0.56 7.66 -8.89
CA THR A 149 -0.52 7.88 -10.36
C THR A 149 -0.26 6.58 -11.12
N MET A 150 0.68 5.76 -10.65
CA MET A 150 0.94 4.44 -11.24
C MET A 150 -0.33 3.57 -11.28
N LEU A 151 -1.11 3.55 -10.20
CA LEU A 151 -2.36 2.78 -10.17
C LEU A 151 -3.43 3.37 -11.10
N LEU A 152 -3.51 4.70 -11.20
CA LEU A 152 -4.39 5.38 -12.17
C LEU A 152 -4.01 5.03 -13.61
N ASP A 153 -2.71 4.96 -13.93
CA ASP A 153 -2.21 4.59 -15.24
C ASP A 153 -2.59 3.15 -15.59
N LEU A 154 -2.52 2.22 -14.62
CA LEU A 154 -3.01 0.85 -14.82
C LEU A 154 -4.52 0.82 -15.10
N ILE A 155 -5.33 1.59 -14.35
CA ILE A 155 -6.77 1.69 -14.61
C ILE A 155 -7.03 2.29 -16.00
N ALA A 156 -6.25 3.30 -16.40
CA ALA A 156 -6.33 3.89 -17.74
C ALA A 156 -5.93 2.89 -18.84
N ALA A 157 -4.99 1.99 -18.55
CA ALA A 157 -4.59 0.88 -19.42
C ALA A 157 -5.56 -0.32 -19.39
N ASN A 158 -6.78 -0.13 -18.88
CA ASN A 158 -7.88 -1.10 -18.83
C ASN A 158 -7.65 -2.28 -17.87
N PHE A 159 -6.83 -2.11 -16.84
CA PHE A 159 -6.81 -3.05 -15.72
C PHE A 159 -7.94 -2.75 -14.73
N THR A 160 -8.49 -3.81 -14.15
CA THR A 160 -9.20 -3.73 -12.87
C THR A 160 -8.18 -3.99 -11.76
N VAL A 161 -8.06 -3.07 -10.80
CA VAL A 161 -7.11 -3.13 -9.69
C VAL A 161 -7.86 -3.44 -8.41
N ALA A 162 -7.38 -4.40 -7.62
CA ALA A 162 -7.93 -4.71 -6.32
C ALA A 162 -6.84 -4.91 -5.27
N GLN A 163 -7.17 -4.61 -4.02
CA GLN A 163 -6.31 -4.84 -2.87
C GLN A 163 -6.38 -6.32 -2.47
N ILE A 164 -5.22 -6.95 -2.34
CA ILE A 164 -5.11 -8.23 -1.63
C ILE A 164 -4.93 -7.89 -0.16
N ARG A 165 -6.02 -7.97 0.61
CA ARG A 165 -5.97 -7.72 2.05
C ARG A 165 -5.13 -8.79 2.75
N SER A 166 -4.35 -8.38 3.73
CA SER A 166 -3.88 -9.30 4.77
C SER A 166 -5.12 -9.83 5.49
N ARG A 167 -5.40 -11.13 5.39
CA ARG A 167 -6.42 -11.75 6.26
C ARG A 167 -5.80 -11.80 7.65
N GLY A 168 -6.13 -10.84 8.50
CA GLY A 168 -5.73 -10.88 9.91
C GLY A 168 -6.35 -12.10 10.57
N GLY A 169 -5.56 -13.16 10.76
CA GLY A 169 -6.02 -14.43 11.34
C GLY A 169 -5.39 -15.65 10.67
N GLU A 170 -5.52 -16.82 11.29
CA GLU A 170 -5.02 -18.14 10.83
C GLU A 170 -5.71 -18.66 9.55
N GLU A 171 -6.55 -17.87 8.88
CA GLU A 171 -7.16 -18.30 7.63
C GLU A 171 -6.13 -18.27 6.51
N ASP A 172 -5.62 -19.46 6.18
CA ASP A 172 -4.77 -19.73 5.01
C ASP A 172 -5.28 -18.94 3.79
N VAL A 173 -4.38 -18.11 3.23
CA VAL A 173 -4.63 -17.06 2.24
C VAL A 173 -5.44 -17.54 1.01
N ALA A 174 -5.39 -18.82 0.71
CA ALA A 174 -6.37 -19.51 -0.10
C ALA A 174 -6.02 -20.99 -0.01
N SER A 175 -6.93 -21.83 0.48
CA SER A 175 -6.86 -23.23 0.06
C SER A 175 -7.03 -23.26 -1.45
N TRP A 176 -6.22 -24.05 -2.17
CA TRP A 176 -6.44 -24.36 -3.59
C TRP A 176 -7.86 -24.85 -3.88
N SER A 177 -8.59 -25.30 -2.85
CA SER A 177 -9.97 -25.76 -2.93
C SER A 177 -11.03 -24.68 -2.73
N GLN A 178 -10.66 -23.46 -2.32
CA GLN A 178 -11.63 -22.37 -2.10
C GLN A 178 -11.67 -21.43 -3.31
N PRO A 179 -12.87 -21.00 -3.75
CA PRO A 179 -12.98 -20.03 -4.81
C PRO A 179 -12.35 -18.70 -4.38
N LEU A 180 -11.79 -17.98 -5.36
CA LEU A 180 -11.30 -16.63 -5.13
C LEU A 180 -12.47 -15.73 -4.72
N GLY A 181 -12.44 -15.23 -3.49
CA GLY A 181 -13.41 -14.26 -2.99
C GLY A 181 -13.34 -12.93 -3.75
N LEU A 182 -14.31 -12.06 -3.50
CA LEU A 182 -14.27 -10.70 -4.04
C LEU A 182 -13.19 -9.89 -3.31
N LEU A 183 -12.25 -9.35 -4.08
CA LEU A 183 -11.23 -8.44 -3.58
C LEU A 183 -11.73 -7.00 -3.63
N PRO A 184 -11.47 -6.18 -2.60
CA PRO A 184 -11.82 -4.76 -2.60
C PRO A 184 -11.18 -4.02 -3.76
N GLN A 185 -11.98 -3.30 -4.53
CA GLN A 185 -11.50 -2.64 -5.73
C GLN A 185 -10.80 -1.31 -5.41
N VAL A 186 -9.62 -1.09 -5.98
CA VAL A 186 -8.99 0.23 -6.01
C VAL A 186 -9.57 1.00 -7.19
N THR A 187 -10.25 2.12 -6.91
CA THR A 187 -10.94 2.90 -7.95
C THR A 187 -10.26 4.25 -8.21
N ARG A 188 -10.60 4.90 -9.33
CA ARG A 188 -10.13 6.27 -9.62
C ARG A 188 -10.57 7.26 -8.54
N GLU A 189 -11.75 7.06 -7.97
CA GLU A 189 -12.29 7.93 -6.94
C GLU A 189 -11.45 7.87 -5.66
N ASN A 190 -11.06 6.67 -5.22
CA ASN A 190 -10.17 6.52 -4.07
C ASN A 190 -8.81 7.18 -4.30
N LEU A 191 -8.25 7.02 -5.50
CA LEU A 191 -6.93 7.55 -5.85
C LEU A 191 -6.93 9.08 -6.05
N ARG A 192 -8.09 9.70 -6.30
CA ARG A 192 -8.25 11.17 -6.25
C ARG A 192 -7.91 11.70 -4.87
N TYR A 193 -8.37 11.02 -3.82
CA TYR A 193 -8.11 11.40 -2.44
C TYR A 193 -6.64 11.18 -2.08
N ASP A 194 -6.04 10.04 -2.49
CA ASP A 194 -4.60 9.84 -2.35
C ASP A 194 -3.81 11.00 -2.98
N LEU A 195 -4.16 11.40 -4.21
CA LEU A 195 -3.48 12.53 -4.89
C LEU A 195 -3.69 13.87 -4.18
N ALA A 196 -4.87 14.13 -3.63
CA ALA A 196 -5.12 15.34 -2.86
C ALA A 196 -4.25 15.38 -1.59
N ASP A 197 -4.22 14.28 -0.84
CA ASP A 197 -3.40 14.14 0.37
C ASP A 197 -1.91 14.29 0.05
N THR A 198 -1.42 13.65 -1.02
CA THR A 198 -0.01 13.79 -1.41
C THR A 198 0.37 15.22 -1.79
N ARG A 199 -0.51 15.97 -2.48
CA ARG A 199 -0.25 17.37 -2.84
C ARG A 199 -0.13 18.26 -1.61
N LEU A 200 -1.05 18.09 -0.66
CA LEU A 200 -1.00 18.80 0.62
C LEU A 200 0.33 18.50 1.33
N MET A 201 0.74 17.22 1.35
CA MET A 201 2.00 16.82 1.96
C MET A 201 3.22 17.41 1.26
N SER A 202 3.22 17.50 -0.08
CA SER A 202 4.31 18.14 -0.83
C SER A 202 4.38 19.64 -0.56
N SER A 203 3.24 20.35 -0.48
CA SER A 203 3.22 21.81 -0.33
C SER A 203 3.43 22.29 1.10
N GLU A 204 2.89 21.57 2.08
CA GLU A 204 2.80 22.02 3.48
C GLU A 204 3.53 21.08 4.45
N GLY A 205 4.13 20.00 3.93
CA GLY A 205 4.69 18.93 4.74
C GLY A 205 3.61 18.07 5.37
N MET A 206 3.97 17.32 6.39
CA MET A 206 2.99 16.50 7.11
C MET A 206 2.13 17.43 7.97
N VAL A 207 1.01 17.90 7.41
CA VAL A 207 -0.03 18.69 8.11
C VAL A 207 -1.42 18.19 7.73
N TRP A 208 -2.41 18.53 8.54
CA TRP A 208 -3.82 18.30 8.21
C TRP A 208 -4.29 19.29 7.16
N ALA A 209 -5.22 18.89 6.28
CA ALA A 209 -5.80 19.82 5.31
C ALA A 209 -6.52 20.99 5.99
N ARG A 210 -7.10 20.70 7.17
CA ARG A 210 -7.69 21.67 8.08
C ARG A 210 -7.38 21.30 9.52
N GLU A 211 -7.25 22.29 10.39
CA GLU A 211 -7.13 22.02 11.82
C GLU A 211 -8.40 21.32 12.32
N PRO A 212 -8.28 20.19 13.05
CA PRO A 212 -9.41 19.59 13.72
C PRO A 212 -10.04 20.56 14.74
N CYS A 213 -11.35 20.47 14.95
CA CYS A 213 -12.03 21.30 15.95
C CYS A 213 -11.37 21.22 17.33
N GLU A 214 -11.39 22.34 18.07
CA GLU A 214 -10.75 22.45 19.39
C GLU A 214 -11.25 21.37 20.37
N ALA A 215 -12.54 21.01 20.30
CA ALA A 215 -13.13 20.00 21.16
C ALA A 215 -12.54 18.59 20.94
N MET A 216 -12.16 18.23 19.71
CA MET A 216 -11.46 16.98 19.41
C MET A 216 -10.01 17.02 19.90
N LEU A 217 -9.32 18.15 19.71
CA LEU A 217 -7.95 18.35 20.18
C LEU A 217 -7.85 18.26 21.71
N GLN A 218 -8.73 18.94 22.45
CA GLN A 218 -8.76 18.92 23.91
C GLN A 218 -9.00 17.51 24.48
N GLN A 219 -9.73 16.67 23.75
CA GLN A 219 -10.00 15.28 24.13
C GLN A 219 -8.95 14.28 23.61
N GLY A 220 -8.03 14.71 22.74
CA GLY A 220 -7.03 13.83 22.14
C GLY A 220 -7.63 12.81 21.17
N LEU A 221 -8.66 13.19 20.42
CA LEU A 221 -9.41 12.29 19.52
C LEU A 221 -8.79 12.14 18.13
N ILE A 222 -7.67 12.82 17.88
CA ILE A 222 -6.94 12.80 16.61
C ILE A 222 -5.55 12.24 16.89
N VAL A 223 -5.21 11.15 16.19
CA VAL A 223 -3.85 10.59 16.21
C VAL A 223 -3.05 11.27 15.12
N ASP A 224 -1.88 11.75 15.51
CA ASP A 224 -1.00 12.47 14.63
C ASP A 224 0.01 11.51 14.00
N GLY A 225 -0.35 10.95 12.85
CA GLY A 225 0.46 9.91 12.21
C GLY A 225 -0.05 9.47 10.85
N MET A 226 0.74 8.63 10.20
CA MET A 226 0.31 7.90 9.01
C MET A 226 -0.14 6.51 9.45
N PRO A 227 -1.27 6.00 8.95
CA PRO A 227 -2.11 6.56 7.89
C PRO A 227 -3.23 7.49 8.37
N GLU A 228 -3.31 7.83 9.65
CA GLU A 228 -4.42 8.59 10.24
C GLU A 228 -4.62 9.98 9.64
N ARG A 229 -3.57 10.54 9.03
CA ARG A 229 -3.59 11.80 8.30
C ARG A 229 -4.15 11.75 6.88
N PHE A 230 -4.34 10.57 6.31
CA PHE A 230 -4.92 10.44 4.99
C PHE A 230 -6.44 10.47 5.04
N HIS A 231 -7.03 10.96 3.97
CA HIS A 231 -8.46 11.05 3.81
C HIS A 231 -9.14 9.68 3.99
N PRO A 232 -10.25 9.57 4.73
CA PRO A 232 -10.88 8.28 5.05
C PRO A 232 -11.41 7.49 3.83
N LYS A 233 -11.56 8.16 2.68
CA LYS A 233 -11.94 7.55 1.39
C LYS A 233 -10.74 7.16 0.52
N SER A 234 -9.53 7.53 0.93
CA SER A 234 -8.31 7.28 0.18
C SER A 234 -7.91 5.80 0.31
N PHE A 235 -7.18 5.29 -0.68
CA PHE A 235 -6.62 3.95 -0.61
C PHE A 235 -5.47 3.90 0.39
N ARG A 236 -4.65 4.96 0.44
CA ARG A 236 -3.55 5.06 1.41
C ARG A 236 -4.04 5.08 2.85
N GLY A 237 -5.22 5.64 3.12
CA GLY A 237 -5.86 5.70 4.43
C GLY A 237 -6.28 4.33 4.99
N VAL A 238 -6.36 3.28 4.17
CA VAL A 238 -6.75 1.92 4.63
C VAL A 238 -5.61 0.90 4.64
N ILE A 239 -4.36 1.36 4.55
CA ILE A 239 -3.18 0.50 4.64
C ILE A 239 -2.23 1.07 5.69
N SER A 240 -1.48 0.22 6.38
CA SER A 240 -0.53 0.67 7.41
C SER A 240 0.74 1.24 6.77
N PHE A 241 1.51 0.37 6.10
CA PHE A 241 2.79 0.70 5.45
C PHE A 241 2.72 0.35 3.96
N ASN A 242 2.72 -0.96 3.68
CA ASN A 242 2.62 -1.54 2.35
C ASN A 242 1.39 -2.45 2.29
N THR A 243 0.93 -2.78 1.10
CA THR A 243 -0.09 -3.82 0.87
C THR A 243 0.20 -4.54 -0.43
N ASN A 244 -0.45 -5.67 -0.68
CA ASN A 244 -0.42 -6.27 -2.01
C ASN A 244 -1.61 -5.77 -2.84
N VAL A 245 -1.39 -5.54 -4.13
CA VAL A 245 -2.44 -5.24 -5.10
C VAL A 245 -2.35 -6.18 -6.30
N TRP A 246 -3.49 -6.49 -6.87
CA TRP A 246 -3.61 -7.25 -8.10
C TRP A 246 -4.34 -6.43 -9.16
N ALA A 247 -3.67 -6.19 -10.27
CA ALA A 247 -4.26 -5.64 -11.48
C ALA A 247 -4.44 -6.77 -12.51
N SER A 248 -5.66 -6.95 -13.03
CA SER A 248 -5.92 -7.85 -14.16
C SER A 248 -6.80 -7.19 -15.21
N ARG A 249 -6.54 -7.49 -16.48
CA ARG A 249 -7.42 -7.14 -17.60
C ARG A 249 -8.20 -8.34 -18.15
N LEU A 250 -7.94 -9.55 -17.62
CA LEU A 250 -8.57 -10.77 -18.10
C LEU A 250 -10.03 -10.84 -17.66
N ALA A 251 -10.95 -10.93 -18.61
CA ALA A 251 -12.39 -10.97 -18.35
C ALA A 251 -12.84 -12.06 -17.37
N ARG A 252 -12.11 -13.18 -17.30
CA ARG A 252 -12.38 -14.27 -16.35
C ARG A 252 -11.97 -13.96 -14.91
N LEU A 253 -11.10 -12.97 -14.68
CA LEU A 253 -10.56 -12.60 -13.37
C LEU A 253 -11.14 -11.30 -12.85
N THR A 254 -11.43 -10.33 -13.73
CA THR A 254 -11.95 -9.02 -13.33
C THR A 254 -13.22 -9.06 -12.46
N PRO A 255 -14.16 -10.02 -12.57
CA PRO A 255 -15.28 -10.10 -11.63
C PRO A 255 -14.84 -10.29 -10.16
N HIS A 256 -13.73 -10.98 -9.93
CA HIS A 256 -13.18 -11.18 -8.58
C HIS A 256 -12.45 -9.94 -8.04
N LEU A 257 -12.09 -8.99 -8.91
CA LEU A 257 -11.40 -7.75 -8.56
C LEU A 257 -12.35 -6.56 -8.40
N ARG A 258 -13.66 -6.77 -8.59
CA ARG A 258 -14.72 -5.76 -8.47
C ARG A 258 -15.54 -5.96 -7.20
N GLY A 259 -14.86 -6.24 -6.09
CA GLY A 259 -15.49 -6.15 -4.77
C GLY A 259 -15.83 -4.70 -4.41
N PRO A 260 -16.33 -4.46 -3.19
CA PRO A 260 -16.57 -3.12 -2.68
C PRO A 260 -15.32 -2.24 -2.85
N PRO A 261 -15.45 -0.95 -3.22
CA PRO A 261 -14.31 -0.04 -3.28
C PRO A 261 -13.50 -0.04 -1.97
N VAL A 262 -12.19 0.16 -2.08
CA VAL A 262 -11.33 0.48 -0.93
C VAL A 262 -11.75 1.82 -0.30
N GLY A 263 -11.15 2.15 0.85
CA GLY A 263 -11.54 3.29 1.67
C GLY A 263 -12.28 2.81 2.92
N MET A 264 -12.03 3.49 4.04
CA MET A 264 -12.74 3.23 5.28
C MET A 264 -14.16 3.76 5.15
N LEU A 265 -14.32 4.99 4.63
CA LEU A 265 -15.63 5.51 4.25
C LEU A 265 -15.96 5.20 2.79
N PRO A 266 -17.21 4.80 2.47
CA PRO A 266 -17.66 4.65 1.10
C PRO A 266 -17.61 6.00 0.36
N ALA A 267 -17.36 5.96 -0.95
CA ALA A 267 -17.27 7.18 -1.77
C ALA A 267 -18.56 8.02 -1.74
N ASP A 268 -19.71 7.37 -1.61
CA ASP A 268 -21.05 7.98 -1.61
C ASP A 268 -21.49 8.57 -0.26
N VAL A 269 -20.71 8.39 0.79
CA VAL A 269 -20.99 8.91 2.15
C VAL A 269 -20.21 10.19 2.37
N SER A 270 -20.83 11.29 2.78
CA SER A 270 -20.06 12.51 3.04
C SER A 270 -19.26 12.40 4.34
N VAL A 271 -18.03 12.92 4.34
CA VAL A 271 -17.22 13.03 5.57
C VAL A 271 -17.84 13.98 6.60
N THR A 272 -18.77 14.84 6.18
CA THR A 272 -19.47 15.78 7.07
C THR A 272 -20.75 15.22 7.68
N ASP A 273 -21.29 14.11 7.17
CA ASP A 273 -22.50 13.49 7.75
C ASP A 273 -22.21 12.85 9.12
N SER A 274 -21.06 12.18 9.22
CA SER A 274 -20.57 11.53 10.43
C SER A 274 -19.06 11.36 10.36
N TRP A 275 -18.41 11.38 11.52
CA TRP A 275 -17.00 11.00 11.62
C TRP A 275 -16.81 9.49 11.41
N PHE A 276 -17.83 8.68 11.69
CA PHE A 276 -17.73 7.22 11.70
C PHE A 276 -18.40 6.60 10.47
N TYR A 277 -18.06 5.34 10.21
CA TYR A 277 -18.79 4.53 9.25
C TYR A 277 -20.31 4.52 9.54
N PRO A 278 -21.18 4.58 8.51
CA PRO A 278 -22.63 4.54 8.69
C PRO A 278 -23.07 3.30 9.46
N LYS A 279 -23.94 3.49 10.47
CA LYS A 279 -24.41 2.38 11.35
C LYS A 279 -25.26 1.34 10.63
N ASP A 280 -25.89 1.73 9.53
CA ASP A 280 -26.73 0.88 8.69
C ASP A 280 -25.93 0.05 7.68
N ARG A 281 -24.62 0.24 7.61
CA ARG A 281 -23.71 -0.53 6.76
C ARG A 281 -22.74 -1.32 7.64
N GLU A 282 -22.56 -2.59 7.32
CA GLU A 282 -21.58 -3.43 8.02
C GLU A 282 -20.18 -3.17 7.46
N SER A 283 -19.31 -2.57 8.29
CA SER A 283 -17.87 -2.57 8.06
C SER A 283 -17.17 -2.58 9.40
N ASP A 284 -16.23 -3.51 9.55
CA ASP A 284 -15.31 -3.52 10.68
C ASP A 284 -13.97 -2.82 10.33
N MET A 285 -13.88 -2.19 9.16
CA MET A 285 -12.66 -1.53 8.71
C MET A 285 -12.44 -0.20 9.43
N ALA A 286 -11.23 -0.04 9.96
CA ALA A 286 -10.72 1.19 10.52
C ALA A 286 -9.61 1.78 9.64
N ILE A 287 -9.20 3.01 9.92
CA ILE A 287 -8.03 3.61 9.28
C ILE A 287 -6.78 2.74 9.50
N GLY A 288 -5.94 2.67 8.46
CA GLY A 288 -4.75 1.83 8.40
C GLY A 288 -5.01 0.35 8.25
N GLY A 289 -6.21 -0.04 7.83
CA GLY A 289 -6.56 -1.43 7.55
C GLY A 289 -6.71 -2.28 8.81
N ARG A 290 -6.89 -1.63 9.97
CA ARG A 290 -7.16 -2.31 11.24
C ARG A 290 -8.64 -2.70 11.33
N SER A 291 -8.95 -3.67 12.19
CA SER A 291 -10.33 -4.00 12.56
C SER A 291 -10.79 -3.15 13.74
N CYS A 292 -11.99 -2.59 13.69
CA CYS A 292 -12.59 -1.93 14.86
C CYS A 292 -12.82 -2.93 16.00
N GLU A 293 -13.19 -4.17 15.70
CA GLU A 293 -13.24 -5.26 16.66
C GLU A 293 -11.86 -5.52 17.30
N GLY A 294 -10.80 -5.60 16.49
CA GLY A 294 -9.44 -5.79 16.98
C GLY A 294 -8.97 -4.66 17.88
N LEU A 295 -9.24 -3.40 17.50
CA LEU A 295 -8.92 -2.23 18.33
C LEU A 295 -9.68 -2.23 19.66
N ARG A 296 -10.96 -2.62 19.67
CA ARG A 296 -11.74 -2.80 20.90
C ARG A 296 -11.17 -3.93 21.77
N ALA A 297 -10.78 -5.05 21.16
CA ALA A 297 -10.15 -6.16 21.86
C ALA A 297 -8.85 -5.73 22.54
N THR A 298 -7.99 -4.96 21.84
CA THR A 298 -6.78 -4.35 22.40
C THR A 298 -7.11 -3.43 23.57
N ALA A 299 -8.05 -2.49 23.39
CA ALA A 299 -8.43 -1.56 24.46
C ALA A 299 -8.93 -2.27 25.73
N LYS A 300 -9.65 -3.39 25.56
CA LYS A 300 -10.13 -4.24 26.65
C LYS A 300 -9.00 -5.01 27.31
N ALA A 301 -8.12 -5.65 26.53
CA ALA A 301 -7.00 -6.43 27.04
C ALA A 301 -6.04 -5.58 27.87
N ASP A 302 -5.75 -4.37 27.39
CA ASP A 302 -4.84 -3.42 28.03
C ASP A 302 -5.49 -2.61 29.16
N LYS A 303 -6.80 -2.81 29.41
CA LYS A 303 -7.59 -2.10 30.42
C LYS A 303 -7.46 -0.58 30.30
N MET A 304 -7.45 -0.08 29.06
CA MET A 304 -7.26 1.34 28.77
C MET A 304 -8.31 2.22 29.49
N ALA A 305 -7.86 3.34 30.04
CA ALA A 305 -8.75 4.35 30.61
C ALA A 305 -9.71 4.90 29.53
N GLU A 306 -10.84 5.46 29.94
CA GLU A 306 -11.85 5.96 28.97
C GLU A 306 -11.25 6.94 27.95
N LYS A 307 -10.39 7.86 28.41
CA LYS A 307 -9.72 8.83 27.53
C LYS A 307 -8.79 8.17 26.52
N GLU A 308 -7.96 7.22 26.96
CA GLU A 308 -7.01 6.50 26.09
C GLU A 308 -7.74 5.64 25.07
N ARG A 309 -8.78 4.96 25.52
CA ARG A 309 -9.65 4.16 24.66
C ARG A 309 -10.39 5.02 23.63
N ALA A 310 -10.92 6.17 24.04
CA ALA A 310 -11.56 7.11 23.14
C ALA A 310 -10.58 7.62 22.09
N ALA A 311 -9.37 8.00 22.51
CA ALA A 311 -8.29 8.39 21.60
C ALA A 311 -7.99 7.28 20.58
N LEU A 312 -7.81 6.03 21.02
CA LEU A 312 -7.57 4.89 20.15
C LEU A 312 -8.72 4.64 19.16
N LEU A 313 -9.96 4.54 19.64
CA LEU A 313 -11.08 4.13 18.80
C LEU A 313 -11.55 5.25 17.87
N VAL A 314 -11.75 6.46 18.41
CA VAL A 314 -12.29 7.59 17.64
C VAL A 314 -11.29 8.05 16.58
N SER A 315 -9.99 8.10 16.87
CA SER A 315 -9.00 8.50 15.86
C SER A 315 -8.92 7.55 14.66
N HIS A 316 -9.32 6.29 14.86
CA HIS A 316 -9.37 5.28 13.81
C HIS A 316 -10.77 5.15 13.18
N HIS A 317 -11.66 6.11 13.49
CA HIS A 317 -13.05 6.15 13.03
C HIS A 317 -13.88 4.93 13.46
N CYS A 318 -13.52 4.33 14.60
CA CYS A 318 -14.26 3.24 15.21
C CYS A 318 -15.19 3.75 16.31
N ARG A 319 -16.46 3.39 16.21
CA ARG A 319 -17.41 3.60 17.31
C ARG A 319 -17.02 2.75 18.52
N CYS A 320 -17.22 3.30 19.70
CA CYS A 320 -17.13 2.58 20.96
C CYS A 320 -18.25 1.55 21.09
N ALA A 321 -17.95 0.45 21.77
CA ALA A 321 -18.93 -0.60 22.04
C ALA A 321 -19.58 -0.38 23.41
N PRO A 322 -20.80 -0.91 23.67
CA PRO A 322 -21.48 -0.77 24.95
C PRO A 322 -20.64 -1.20 26.17
N GLU A 323 -19.82 -2.23 26.01
CA GLU A 323 -18.88 -2.74 27.02
C GLU A 323 -17.64 -1.88 27.21
N LEU A 324 -17.42 -0.93 26.30
CA LEU A 324 -16.26 -0.04 26.22
C LEU A 324 -16.71 1.41 25.92
N PRO A 325 -17.60 1.98 26.73
CA PRO A 325 -18.29 3.22 26.36
C PRO A 325 -17.32 4.40 26.26
N CYS A 326 -17.52 5.26 25.27
CA CYS A 326 -16.87 6.57 25.16
C CYS A 326 -17.79 7.61 24.50
N ARG A 327 -19.10 7.54 24.81
CA ARG A 327 -20.17 8.24 24.10
C ARG A 327 -19.93 9.74 23.90
N LYS A 328 -19.37 10.43 24.91
CA LYS A 328 -19.06 11.86 24.81
C LYS A 328 -18.04 12.16 23.70
N ALA A 329 -17.04 11.30 23.53
CA ALA A 329 -16.03 11.46 22.49
C ALA A 329 -16.62 11.21 21.10
N GLU A 330 -17.49 10.20 20.96
CA GLU A 330 -18.22 9.96 19.70
C GLU A 330 -19.12 11.12 19.31
N GLU A 331 -19.92 11.62 20.26
CA GLU A 331 -20.80 12.77 20.05
C GLU A 331 -20.00 14.01 19.66
N THR A 332 -18.82 14.23 20.28
CA THR A 332 -17.91 15.32 19.93
C THR A 332 -17.44 15.20 18.49
N ALA A 333 -16.91 14.05 18.09
CA ALA A 333 -16.39 13.83 16.74
C ALA A 333 -17.49 13.97 15.67
N ASP A 334 -18.67 13.40 15.92
CA ASP A 334 -19.83 13.53 15.02
C ASP A 334 -20.36 14.98 14.95
N GLN A 335 -20.29 15.76 16.03
CA GLN A 335 -20.65 17.19 16.01
C GLN A 335 -19.65 18.00 15.17
N CYS A 336 -18.35 17.78 15.34
CA CYS A 336 -17.34 18.47 14.54
C CYS A 336 -17.42 18.11 13.07
N ALA A 337 -17.69 16.84 12.73
CA ALA A 337 -17.92 16.41 11.34
C ALA A 337 -19.09 17.17 10.71
N ARG A 338 -20.25 17.24 11.40
CA ARG A 338 -21.43 17.97 10.92
C ARG A 338 -21.25 19.48 10.85
N ALA A 339 -20.36 20.04 11.66
CA ALA A 339 -19.96 21.44 11.56
C ALA A 339 -18.97 21.70 10.40
N GLY A 340 -18.45 20.65 9.76
CA GLY A 340 -17.38 20.77 8.78
C GLY A 340 -16.02 21.12 9.40
N GLU A 341 -15.86 20.95 10.71
CA GLU A 341 -14.66 21.29 11.49
C GLU A 341 -13.76 20.05 11.71
N ILE A 342 -13.58 19.27 10.65
CA ILE A 342 -12.75 18.07 10.61
C ILE A 342 -11.63 18.23 9.59
N PRO A 343 -10.52 17.48 9.72
CA PRO A 343 -9.35 17.67 8.87
C PRO A 343 -9.52 17.23 7.41
N PHE A 344 -10.71 16.79 7.00
CA PHE A 344 -10.99 16.20 5.69
C PHE A 344 -12.09 16.96 4.94
N GLU A 345 -11.98 17.04 3.61
CA GLU A 345 -12.97 17.63 2.69
C GLU A 345 -13.23 16.69 1.51
N ASP A 346 -14.49 16.63 1.05
CA ASP A 346 -14.95 15.71 0.00
C ASP A 346 -14.56 16.06 -1.42
#